data_AF-A0A2S6IG48-F1
#
_entry.id   AF-A0A2S6IG48-F1
#
_cell.length_a   1.000
_cell.length_b   1.000
_cell.length_c   1.000
_cell.angle_alpha   90.00
_cell.angle_beta   90.00
_cell.angle_gamma   90.00
#
_symmetry.space_group_name_H-M   'P 1'
#
loop_
_entity.id
_entity.type
_entity.pdbx_description
1 polymer ?
#
loop_
_entity_poly.entity_id
_entity_poly.type
_entity_poly.pdbx_seq_one_letter_code
_entity_poly.pdbx_strand_id
1 'polypeptide(L)'
;MTAGIPDPVHPSVDVFVRDHLAVLYRRHLDGRNRTWCPQWWRHGEAVLRLDALWRSWEFLRLDPDTGMSLWMRDHLDPHMAVLLDPEGPFRGCSPDKGHAERLVELPVEDPPPGMFG
;
A
#
# COMPACT_ATOMS: atom_id res chain seq x y z
N MET A 1 25.54 -2.15 23.00
CA MET A 1 25.79 -1.62 21.64
C MET A 1 24.46 -1.68 20.92
N THR A 2 23.78 -0.56 20.76
CA THR A 2 22.59 -0.51 19.90
C THR A 2 23.04 -0.80 18.49
N ALA A 3 22.73 -1.98 17.95
CA ALA A 3 22.90 -2.23 16.53
C ALA A 3 22.12 -1.14 15.81
N GLY A 4 22.80 -0.37 14.96
CA GLY A 4 22.15 0.66 14.15
C GLY A 4 21.08 0.02 13.26
N ILE A 5 20.00 0.76 12.99
CA ILE A 5 19.02 0.33 11.99
C ILE A 5 19.77 0.18 10.66
N PRO A 6 19.78 -1.00 10.02
CA PRO A 6 20.47 -1.20 8.76
C PRO A 6 19.84 -0.35 7.67
N ASP A 7 20.63 0.01 6.66
CA ASP A 7 20.11 0.73 5.50
C ASP A 7 19.00 -0.07 4.81
N PRO A 8 17.96 0.60 4.28
CA PRO A 8 16.91 -0.06 3.53
C PRO A 8 17.47 -0.78 2.29
N VAL A 9 17.00 -2.01 2.04
CA VAL A 9 17.33 -2.73 0.80
C VAL A 9 16.65 -2.05 -0.39
N HIS A 10 15.43 -1.56 -0.20
CA HIS A 10 14.76 -0.69 -1.15
C HIS A 10 14.80 0.75 -0.61
N PRO A 11 15.43 1.71 -1.31
CA PRO A 11 15.66 3.06 -0.79
C PRO A 11 14.37 3.90 -0.67
N SER A 12 13.27 3.47 -1.28
CA SER A 12 12.00 4.17 -1.29
C SER A 12 10.83 3.23 -1.58
N VAL A 13 9.62 3.66 -1.24
CA VAL A 13 8.39 2.92 -1.53
C VAL A 13 8.19 2.69 -3.04
N ASP A 14 8.57 3.63 -3.91
CA ASP A 14 8.40 3.44 -5.36
C ASP A 14 9.31 2.33 -5.91
N VAL A 15 10.55 2.26 -5.42
CA VAL A 15 11.49 1.19 -5.78
C VAL A 15 11.00 -0.15 -5.22
N PHE A 16 10.54 -0.18 -3.98
CA PHE A 16 9.92 -1.39 -3.40
C PHE A 16 8.72 -1.87 -4.22
N VAL A 17 7.82 -0.97 -4.61
CA VAL A 17 6.63 -1.33 -5.39
C VAL A 17 7.03 -1.86 -6.77
N ARG A 18 7.89 -1.13 -7.49
CA ARG A 18 8.27 -1.46 -8.87
C ARG A 18 9.12 -2.74 -8.95
N ASP A 19 10.10 -2.89 -8.08
CA ASP A 19 11.16 -3.89 -8.23
C ASP A 19 10.94 -5.13 -7.35
N HIS A 20 10.05 -5.06 -6.36
CA HIS A 20 9.77 -6.17 -5.45
C HIS A 20 8.29 -6.56 -5.44
N LEU A 21 7.42 -5.68 -4.96
CA LEU A 21 6.01 -6.02 -4.71
C LEU A 21 5.27 -6.41 -6.00
N ALA A 22 5.33 -5.58 -7.05
CA ALA A 22 4.63 -5.84 -8.31
C ALA A 22 5.19 -7.07 -9.06
N VAL A 23 6.46 -7.39 -8.84
CA VAL A 23 7.11 -8.57 -9.45
C VAL A 23 6.63 -9.85 -8.78
N LEU A 24 6.55 -9.86 -7.44
CA LEU A 24 6.21 -11.05 -6.66
C LEU A 24 4.69 -11.25 -6.51
N TYR A 25 3.94 -10.18 -6.29
CA TYR A 25 2.50 -10.25 -5.97
C TYR A 25 1.63 -10.25 -7.22
N ARG A 26 1.66 -11.36 -7.97
CA ARG A 26 0.93 -11.50 -9.24
C ARG A 26 -0.50 -12.00 -9.03
N ARG A 27 -1.48 -11.30 -9.60
CA ARG A 27 -2.91 -11.67 -9.58
C ARG A 27 -3.55 -11.40 -10.94
N HIS A 28 -4.65 -12.09 -11.25
CA HIS A 28 -5.50 -11.73 -12.38
C HIS A 28 -6.30 -10.47 -12.02
N LEU A 29 -6.14 -9.41 -12.82
CA LEU A 29 -6.72 -8.09 -12.62
C LEU A 29 -7.66 -7.79 -13.79
N ASP A 30 -8.96 -7.80 -13.54
CA ASP A 30 -10.01 -7.61 -14.55
C ASP A 30 -10.80 -6.30 -14.37
N GLY A 31 -10.45 -5.51 -13.35
CA GLY A 31 -11.14 -4.28 -12.97
C GLY A 31 -12.56 -4.49 -12.44
N ARG A 32 -13.02 -5.74 -12.28
CA ARG A 32 -14.36 -6.10 -11.77
C ARG A 32 -14.29 -6.81 -10.42
N ASN A 33 -13.46 -7.84 -10.34
CA ASN A 33 -13.23 -8.63 -9.12
C ASN A 33 -11.96 -8.20 -8.40
N ARG A 34 -10.95 -7.74 -9.17
CA ARG A 34 -9.74 -7.12 -8.64
C ARG A 34 -9.29 -6.00 -9.55
N THR A 35 -8.81 -4.92 -8.95
CA THR A 35 -8.27 -3.78 -9.69
C THR A 35 -6.86 -3.40 -9.24
N TRP A 36 -6.19 -2.59 -10.05
CA TRP A 36 -4.93 -1.95 -9.73
C TRP A 36 -4.83 -0.66 -10.54
N CYS A 37 -4.36 0.41 -9.91
CA CYS A 37 -4.02 1.64 -10.62
C CYS A 37 -2.53 1.65 -10.97
N PRO A 38 -2.12 1.69 -12.26
CA PRO A 38 -0.71 1.79 -12.63
C PRO A 38 -0.07 3.10 -12.14
N GLN A 39 -0.88 4.13 -11.89
CA GLN A 39 -0.45 5.40 -11.29
C GLN A 39 -0.85 5.47 -9.81
N TRP A 40 -0.60 4.39 -9.06
CA TRP A 40 -0.99 4.24 -7.65
C TRP A 40 -0.58 5.43 -6.77
N TRP A 41 0.52 6.11 -7.10
CA TRP A 41 1.00 7.30 -6.39
C TRP A 41 0.05 8.50 -6.44
N ARG A 42 -0.97 8.49 -7.32
CA ARG A 42 -2.04 9.49 -7.36
C ARG A 42 -3.12 9.27 -6.29
N HIS A 43 -3.06 8.17 -5.55
CA HIS A 43 -4.05 7.81 -4.54
C HIS A 43 -3.41 7.86 -3.14
N GLY A 44 -3.74 8.88 -2.35
CA GLY A 44 -3.11 9.11 -1.04
C GLY A 44 -3.20 7.91 -0.09
N GLU A 45 -4.38 7.26 -0.02
CA GLU A 45 -4.54 6.05 0.79
C GLU A 45 -3.67 4.89 0.27
N ALA A 46 -3.51 4.76 -1.05
CA ALA A 46 -2.66 3.72 -1.61
C ALA A 46 -1.18 3.95 -1.29
N VAL A 47 -0.71 5.20 -1.40
CA VAL A 47 0.64 5.59 -0.99
C VAL A 47 0.87 5.22 0.48
N LEU A 48 -0.06 5.59 1.36
CA LEU A 48 0.03 5.27 2.80
C LEU A 48 0.14 3.76 3.06
N ARG A 49 -0.71 2.95 2.40
CA ARG A 49 -0.71 1.49 2.56
C ARG A 49 0.58 0.85 2.03
N LEU A 50 1.04 1.25 0.84
CA LEU A 50 2.25 0.72 0.23
C LEU A 50 3.51 1.13 1.01
N ASP A 51 3.51 2.33 1.56
CA ASP A 51 4.57 2.85 2.43
C ASP A 51 4.69 2.04 3.74
N ALA A 52 3.55 1.68 4.34
CA ALA A 52 3.50 0.79 5.49
C ALA A 52 3.97 -0.65 5.15
N LEU A 53 3.60 -1.15 3.97
CA LEU A 53 4.09 -2.45 3.48
C LEU A 53 5.61 -2.47 3.30
N TRP A 54 6.18 -1.43 2.70
CA TRP A 54 7.61 -1.32 2.53
C TRP A 54 8.34 -1.27 3.87
N ARG A 55 7.92 -0.40 4.80
CA ARG A 55 8.56 -0.28 6.13
C ARG A 55 8.47 -1.58 6.93
N SER A 56 7.32 -2.24 6.94
CA SER A 56 7.15 -3.52 7.64
C SER A 56 7.98 -4.64 7.01
N TRP A 57 8.14 -4.64 5.67
CA TRP A 57 9.03 -5.57 4.99
C TRP A 57 10.49 -5.35 5.37
N GLU A 58 10.97 -4.10 5.34
CA GLU A 58 12.34 -3.74 5.71
C GLU A 58 12.69 -4.14 7.15
N PHE A 59 11.70 -4.05 8.05
CA PHE A 59 11.86 -4.48 9.44
C PHE A 59 11.87 -6.02 9.55
N LEU A 60 10.86 -6.69 8.99
CA LEU A 60 10.66 -8.13 9.17
C LEU A 60 11.61 -8.99 8.35
N ARG A 61 12.23 -8.48 7.27
CA ARG A 61 13.27 -9.22 6.53
C ARG A 61 14.52 -9.52 7.34
N LEU A 62 14.71 -8.84 8.48
CA LEU A 62 15.84 -9.04 9.37
C LEU A 62 15.67 -10.27 10.25
N ASP A 63 14.45 -10.79 10.39
CA ASP A 63 14.18 -12.09 11.00
C ASP A 63 14.26 -13.18 9.91
N PRO A 64 15.32 -14.01 9.90
CA PRO A 64 15.49 -15.07 8.90
C PRO A 64 14.57 -16.27 9.13
N ASP A 65 13.97 -16.41 10.31
CA ASP A 65 13.19 -17.59 10.67
C ASP A 65 11.73 -17.43 10.21
N THR A 66 11.01 -16.46 10.78
CA THR A 66 9.56 -16.32 10.55
C THR A 66 9.14 -14.98 9.96
N GLY A 67 10.08 -14.05 9.81
CA GLY A 67 9.82 -12.66 9.45
C GLY A 67 8.98 -12.51 8.19
N MET A 68 9.29 -13.26 7.13
CA MET A 68 8.52 -13.21 5.88
C MET A 68 7.11 -13.80 6.01
N SER A 69 6.94 -14.86 6.79
CA SER A 69 5.61 -15.43 7.06
C SER A 69 4.73 -14.45 7.83
N LEU A 70 5.29 -13.82 8.86
CA LEU A 70 4.63 -12.77 9.64
C LEU A 70 4.32 -11.55 8.78
N TRP A 71 5.27 -11.10 7.96
CA TRP A 71 5.06 -9.97 7.06
C TRP A 71 3.89 -10.23 6.10
N MET A 72 3.83 -11.43 5.52
CA MET A 72 2.74 -11.79 4.62
C MET A 72 1.39 -11.78 5.34
N ARG A 73 1.31 -12.45 6.49
CA ARG A 73 0.08 -12.62 7.28
C ARG A 73 -0.44 -11.31 7.85
N ASP A 74 0.44 -10.53 8.47
CA ASP A 74 0.04 -9.37 9.30
C ASP A 74 0.01 -8.06 8.50
N HIS A 75 0.73 -7.99 7.38
CA HIS A 75 0.87 -6.76 6.60
C HIS A 75 0.47 -6.94 5.13
N LEU A 76 1.16 -7.81 4.38
CA LEU A 76 0.99 -7.91 2.93
C LEU A 76 -0.45 -8.23 2.53
N ASP A 77 -0.97 -9.37 2.95
CA ASP A 77 -2.27 -9.85 2.48
C ASP A 77 -3.43 -8.95 2.93
N PRO A 78 -3.48 -8.43 4.18
CA PRO A 78 -4.51 -7.48 4.58
C PRO A 78 -4.49 -6.18 3.77
N HIS A 79 -3.31 -5.59 3.52
CA HIS A 79 -3.22 -4.35 2.74
C HIS A 79 -3.51 -4.60 1.25
N MET A 80 -3.00 -5.69 0.68
CA MET A 80 -3.24 -6.04 -0.72
C MET A 80 -4.70 -6.41 -0.98
N ALA A 81 -5.40 -7.02 -0.01
CA ALA A 81 -6.84 -7.27 -0.11
C ALA A 81 -7.61 -5.96 -0.32
N VAL A 82 -7.30 -4.91 0.45
CA VAL A 82 -7.94 -3.60 0.30
C VAL A 82 -7.52 -2.89 -0.98
N LEU A 83 -6.23 -2.92 -1.33
CA LEU A 83 -5.73 -2.27 -2.55
C LEU A 83 -6.33 -2.87 -3.82
N LEU A 84 -6.52 -4.20 -3.84
CA LEU A 84 -7.07 -4.90 -4.99
C LEU A 84 -8.60 -4.90 -5.02
N ASP A 85 -9.27 -4.47 -3.95
CA ASP A 85 -10.73 -4.37 -3.90
C ASP A 85 -11.22 -3.35 -4.95
N PRO A 86 -12.14 -3.72 -5.86
CA PRO A 86 -12.72 -2.79 -6.84
C PRO A 86 -13.44 -1.59 -6.19
N GLU A 87 -13.91 -1.72 -4.95
CA GLU A 87 -14.50 -0.62 -4.17
C GLU A 87 -13.49 0.08 -3.23
N GLY A 88 -12.23 -0.33 -3.28
CA GLY A 88 -11.14 0.22 -2.49
C GLY A 88 -10.50 1.51 -3.05
N PRO A 89 -9.25 1.81 -2.66
CA PRO A 89 -8.58 3.08 -3.00
C PRO A 89 -8.41 3.35 -4.50
N PHE A 90 -8.44 2.29 -5.31
CA PHE A 90 -8.32 2.36 -6.77
C PHE A 90 -9.67 2.31 -7.48
N ARG A 91 -10.78 2.53 -6.78
CA ARG A 91 -12.13 2.46 -7.35
C ARG A 91 -12.23 3.27 -8.65
N GLY A 92 -12.64 2.57 -9.71
CA GLY A 92 -12.80 3.14 -11.04
C GLY A 92 -11.54 3.17 -11.91
N CYS A 93 -10.36 2.92 -11.36
CA CYS A 93 -9.14 2.65 -12.13
C CYS A 93 -9.13 1.20 -12.61
N SER A 94 -8.31 0.89 -13.62
CA SER A 94 -7.97 -0.50 -13.97
C SER A 94 -6.61 -0.58 -14.65
N PRO A 95 -6.00 -1.78 -14.75
CA PRO A 95 -4.76 -1.97 -15.50
C PRO A 95 -4.88 -1.54 -16.97
N ASP A 96 -5.99 -1.90 -17.62
CA ASP A 96 -6.19 -1.63 -19.06
C ASP A 96 -6.57 -0.18 -19.36
N LYS A 97 -7.32 0.48 -18.47
CA LYS A 97 -7.83 1.84 -18.68
C LYS A 97 -7.00 2.92 -17.98
N GLY A 98 -6.11 2.52 -17.08
CA GLY A 98 -5.28 3.42 -16.29
C GLY A 98 -6.03 4.08 -15.13
N HIS A 99 -5.50 5.21 -14.68
CA HIS A 99 -6.04 6.01 -13.59
C HIS A 99 -7.34 6.73 -13.99
N ALA A 100 -8.30 6.75 -13.08
CA ALA A 100 -9.52 7.52 -13.19
C ALA A 100 -9.71 8.35 -11.91
N GLU A 101 -9.77 9.66 -12.07
CA GLU A 101 -9.97 10.61 -10.97
C GLU A 101 -11.47 10.67 -10.60
N ARG A 102 -11.92 9.69 -9.80
CA ARG A 102 -13.33 9.54 -9.41
C ARG A 102 -13.61 9.71 -7.93
N LEU A 103 -12.61 9.47 -7.08
CA LEU A 103 -12.74 9.60 -5.65
C LEU A 103 -12.37 11.02 -5.24
N VAL A 104 -13.19 11.59 -4.35
CA VAL A 104 -12.95 12.90 -3.74
C VAL A 104 -12.67 12.71 -2.26
N GLU A 105 -12.09 13.72 -1.64
CA GLU A 105 -11.86 13.75 -0.19
C GLU A 105 -13.18 13.58 0.57
N LEU A 106 -13.09 13.02 1.78
CA LEU A 106 -14.27 12.91 2.64
C LEU A 106 -14.75 14.32 2.99
N PRO A 107 -16.07 14.59 2.90
CA PRO A 107 -16.61 15.87 3.34
C PRO A 107 -16.40 15.98 4.85
N VAL A 108 -15.78 17.08 5.28
CA VAL A 108 -15.53 17.41 6.68
C VAL A 108 -16.02 18.84 6.92
N GLU A 109 -16.74 19.04 8.02
CA GLU A 109 -17.06 20.37 8.54
C GLU A 109 -16.14 20.69 9.71
N ASP A 110 -15.81 21.97 9.89
CA ASP A 110 -15.02 22.40 11.02
C ASP A 110 -15.81 22.17 12.32
N PRO A 111 -15.17 21.59 13.36
CA PRO A 111 -15.83 21.45 14.65
C PRO A 111 -16.03 22.81 15.31
N PRO A 112 -17.07 22.97 16.15
CA PRO A 112 -17.26 24.17 16.96
C PRO A 112 -15.99 24.53 17.76
N PRO A 113 -15.67 25.84 17.90
CA PRO A 113 -14.54 26.28 18.72
C PRO A 113 -14.59 25.70 20.15
N GLY A 114 -13.48 25.15 20.63
CA GLY A 114 -13.35 24.57 21.98
C GLY A 114 -13.92 23.16 22.15
N MET A 115 -14.38 22.51 21.08
CA MET A 115 -14.86 21.12 21.14
C MET A 115 -13.72 20.10 21.38
N PHE A 116 -12.53 20.38 20.86
CA PHE A 116 -11.36 19.50 20.91
C PHE A 116 -10.12 20.24 21.46
N GLY A 117 -10.23 20.80 22.68
CA GLY A 117 -9.14 21.50 23.37
C GLY A 117 -9.64 22.65 24.23
#